data_AF-A0A6C0KZ35-F1
#
_entry.id   AF-A0A6C0KZ35-F1
#
_cell.length_a   1.000
_cell.length_b   1.000
_cell.length_c   1.000
_cell.angle_alpha   90.00
_cell.angle_beta   90.00
_cell.angle_gamma   90.00
#
_symmetry.space_group_name_H-M   'P 1'
#
loop_
_entity.id
_entity.type
_entity.pdbx_description
1 polymer ?
#
loop_
_entity_poly.entity_id
_entity_poly.type
_entity_poly.pdbx_seq_one_letter_code
_entity_poly.pdbx_strand_id
1 'polypeptide(L)'
;MNALITLGIIITIYYQINKRYTSFSDQSNLYFGVFTTMYLVIYYLMIYEREFIYRVFANIKKTDDNPLYGLDNYTYKDDKNLMLKNNLAEKQNWRCMHCQNNLSELELYDYSIQYIVPLEYNGSNDISNLGVKCHHCFN
;
A
#
# COMPACT_ATOMS: atom_id res chain seq x y z
N MET A 1 22.26 -13.04 26.42
CA MET A 1 22.68 -13.07 27.84
C MET A 1 22.23 -11.84 28.61
N ASN A 2 22.59 -10.62 28.20
CA ASN A 2 22.24 -9.40 28.94
C ASN A 2 20.74 -9.24 29.21
N ALA A 3 19.89 -9.56 28.22
CA ALA A 3 18.43 -9.50 28.33
C ALA A 3 17.83 -10.45 29.40
N LEU A 4 18.35 -11.67 29.52
CA LEU A 4 17.91 -12.64 30.53
C LEU A 4 18.38 -12.24 31.93
N ILE A 5 19.58 -11.67 32.04
CA ILE A 5 20.12 -11.16 33.29
C ILE A 5 19.26 -9.99 33.79
N THR A 6 18.91 -9.06 32.90
CA THR A 6 17.99 -7.95 33.23
C THR A 6 16.61 -8.44 33.66
N LEU A 7 16.07 -9.48 33.01
CA LEU A 7 14.79 -10.07 33.40
C LEU A 7 14.86 -10.69 34.81
N GLY A 8 15.94 -11.41 35.13
CA GLY A 8 16.16 -11.98 36.45
C GLY A 8 16.22 -10.92 37.56
N ILE A 9 16.84 -9.77 37.28
CA ILE A 9 16.88 -8.63 38.21
C ILE A 9 15.46 -8.08 38.46
N ILE A 10 14.65 -7.90 37.40
CA ILE A 10 13.27 -7.40 37.51
C ILE A 10 12.40 -8.35 38.33
N ILE A 11 12.49 -9.67 38.09
CA ILE A 11 11.76 -10.68 38.87
C ILE A 11 12.16 -10.63 40.35
N THR A 12 13.46 -10.48 40.63
CA THR A 12 13.97 -10.41 42.01
C THR A 12 13.44 -9.17 42.74
N ILE A 13 13.45 -8.00 42.07
CA ILE A 13 12.89 -6.76 42.63
C ILE A 13 11.39 -6.91 42.89
N TYR A 14 10.65 -7.45 41.92
CA TYR A 14 9.22 -7.68 42.03
C TYR A 14 8.89 -8.62 43.20
N TYR A 15 9.62 -9.73 43.33
CA TYR A 15 9.45 -10.68 44.43
C TYR A 15 9.71 -10.05 45.80
N GLN A 16 10.78 -9.26 45.93
CA GLN A 16 11.10 -8.57 47.18
C GLN A 16 10.03 -7.55 47.58
N ILE A 17 9.49 -6.81 46.60
CA ILE A 17 8.40 -5.86 46.80
C ILE A 17 7.12 -6.58 47.21
N ASN A 18 6.75 -7.67 46.53
CA ASN A 18 5.55 -8.44 46.82
C ASN A 18 5.61 -9.07 48.23
N LYS A 19 6.76 -9.66 48.59
CA LYS A 19 7.00 -10.23 49.92
C LYS A 19 6.96 -9.18 51.03
N ARG A 20 7.46 -7.96 50.78
CA ARG A 20 7.54 -6.91 51.80
C ARG A 20 6.22 -6.17 52.02
N TYR A 21 5.45 -5.95 50.95
CA TYR A 21 4.26 -5.10 51.03
C TYR A 21 2.95 -5.88 51.02
N THR A 22 2.91 -7.15 50.61
CA THR A 22 1.71 -8.03 50.53
C THR A 22 0.45 -7.38 49.93
N SER A 23 0.60 -6.22 49.28
CA SER A 23 -0.48 -5.30 48.90
C SER A 23 -0.88 -5.49 47.43
N PHE A 24 -0.18 -6.38 46.73
CA PHE A 24 -0.44 -6.68 45.33
C PHE A 24 -1.54 -7.73 45.26
N SER A 25 -2.67 -7.35 44.66
CA SER A 25 -3.79 -8.25 44.36
C SER A 25 -3.30 -9.44 43.52
N ASP A 26 -3.92 -10.61 43.70
CA ASP A 26 -3.62 -11.83 42.92
C ASP A 26 -3.68 -11.59 41.41
N GLN A 27 -4.53 -10.65 40.95
CA GLN A 27 -4.60 -10.22 39.56
C GLN A 27 -3.29 -9.62 39.06
N SER A 28 -2.61 -8.81 39.88
CA SER A 28 -1.35 -8.18 39.51
C SER A 28 -0.19 -9.18 39.46
N ASN A 29 -0.18 -10.19 40.33
CA ASN A 29 0.75 -11.32 40.26
C ASN A 29 0.53 -12.14 38.98
N LEU A 30 -0.74 -12.35 38.61
CA LEU A 30 -1.10 -13.04 37.36
C LEU A 30 -0.67 -12.25 36.12
N TYR A 31 -0.92 -10.93 36.07
CA TYR A 31 -0.46 -10.08 34.97
C TYR A 31 1.07 -10.08 34.84
N PHE A 32 1.79 -10.03 35.97
CA PHE A 32 3.24 -10.10 35.97
C PHE A 32 3.77 -11.46 35.48
N GLY A 33 3.10 -12.56 35.87
CA GLY A 33 3.39 -13.90 35.36
C GLY A 33 3.19 -13.98 33.84
N VAL A 34 2.04 -13.56 33.34
CA VAL A 34 1.72 -13.54 31.90
C VAL A 34 2.74 -12.70 31.13
N PHE A 35 3.09 -11.52 31.64
CA PHE A 35 4.11 -10.66 31.03
C PHE A 35 5.47 -11.35 30.94
N THR A 36 5.90 -12.00 32.02
CA THR A 36 7.18 -12.73 32.07
C THR A 36 7.19 -13.89 31.07
N THR A 37 6.12 -14.68 31.03
CA THR A 37 5.98 -15.78 30.07
C THR A 37 5.99 -15.28 28.64
N MET A 38 5.22 -14.23 28.33
CA MET A 38 5.17 -13.63 26.99
C MET A 38 6.54 -13.11 26.56
N TYR A 39 7.28 -12.44 27.45
CA TYR A 39 8.63 -11.96 27.19
C TYR A 39 9.58 -13.10 26.83
N LEU A 40 9.55 -14.21 27.58
CA LEU A 40 10.38 -15.38 27.30
C LEU A 40 10.03 -16.04 25.96
N VAL A 41 8.75 -16.11 25.61
CA VAL A 41 8.29 -16.62 24.31
C VAL A 41 8.81 -15.74 23.16
N ILE A 42 8.66 -14.41 23.26
CA ILE A 42 9.19 -13.50 22.25
C ILE A 42 10.71 -13.61 22.15
N TYR A 43 11.41 -13.66 23.28
CA TYR A 43 12.86 -13.84 23.32
C TYR A 43 13.31 -15.15 22.64
N TYR A 44 12.59 -16.24 22.90
CA TYR A 44 12.82 -17.53 22.24
C TYR A 44 12.67 -17.41 20.72
N LEU A 45 11.55 -16.82 20.25
CA LEU A 45 11.30 -16.63 18.82
C LEU A 45 12.36 -15.75 18.16
N MET A 46 12.82 -14.68 18.85
CA MET A 46 13.87 -13.81 18.33
C MET A 46 15.25 -14.49 18.22
N ILE A 47 15.52 -15.52 19.00
CA ILE A 47 16.81 -16.22 18.97
C ILE A 47 16.79 -17.40 18.02
N TYR A 48 15.80 -18.28 18.16
CA TYR A 48 15.74 -19.54 17.44
C TYR A 48 15.01 -19.41 16.10
N GLU A 49 14.02 -18.53 16.01
CA GLU A 49 13.15 -18.37 14.83
C GLU A 49 13.32 -16.99 14.18
N ARG A 50 14.58 -16.58 13.97
CA ARG A 50 14.94 -15.25 13.44
C ARG A 50 14.28 -14.93 12.10
N GLU A 51 14.23 -15.91 11.19
CA GLU A 51 13.62 -15.72 9.88
C GLU A 51 12.12 -15.46 9.99
N PHE A 52 11.43 -16.16 10.88
CA PHE A 52 10.01 -15.96 11.12
C PHE A 52 9.75 -14.54 11.64
N ILE A 53 10.49 -14.12 12.67
CA ILE A 53 10.36 -12.78 13.26
C ILE A 53 10.65 -11.69 12.23
N TYR A 54 11.71 -11.85 11.43
CA TYR A 54 12.02 -10.91 10.35
C TYR A 54 10.88 -10.77 9.35
N ARG A 55 10.29 -11.89 8.91
CA ARG A 55 9.14 -11.88 7.99
C ARG A 55 7.93 -11.18 8.62
N VAL A 56 7.63 -11.43 9.90
CA VAL A 56 6.53 -10.77 10.61
C VAL A 56 6.74 -9.26 10.66
N PHE A 57 7.91 -8.78 11.09
CA PHE A 57 8.19 -7.34 11.13
C PHE A 57 8.24 -6.69 9.75
N ALA A 58 8.80 -7.38 8.75
CA ALA A 58 8.81 -6.90 7.38
C ALA A 58 7.38 -6.76 6.82
N ASN A 59 6.49 -7.70 7.14
CA ASN A 59 5.09 -7.63 6.74
C ASN A 59 4.36 -6.49 7.44
N ILE A 60 4.54 -6.31 8.75
CA ILE A 60 3.95 -5.19 9.51
C ILE A 60 4.41 -3.86 8.90
N LYS A 61 5.72 -3.70 8.68
CA LYS A 61 6.27 -2.50 8.05
C LYS A 61 5.72 -2.30 6.63
N LYS A 62 5.62 -3.36 5.83
CA LYS A 62 5.05 -3.28 4.49
C LYS A 62 3.58 -2.86 4.50
N THR A 63 2.81 -3.27 5.51
CA THR A 63 1.41 -2.86 5.70
C THR A 63 1.28 -1.44 6.26
N ASP A 64 2.27 -0.95 6.99
CA ASP A 64 2.33 0.44 7.45
C ASP A 64 2.74 1.39 6.31
N ASP A 65 3.78 1.01 5.56
CA ASP A 65 4.31 1.75 4.40
C ASP A 65 3.34 1.75 3.21
N ASN A 66 2.47 0.74 3.09
CA ASN A 66 1.41 0.72 2.08
C ASN A 66 0.05 0.86 2.79
N PRO A 67 -0.62 2.02 2.71
CA PRO A 67 -1.97 2.15 3.24
C PRO A 67 -2.86 1.03 2.66
N LEU A 68 -3.84 0.53 3.44
CA LEU A 68 -4.74 -0.58 3.08
C LEU A 68 -5.42 -0.45 1.70
N TYR A 69 -5.36 0.73 1.07
CA TYR A 69 -5.77 1.04 -0.30
C TYR A 69 -4.54 1.12 -1.22
N GLY A 70 -3.83 0.00 -1.35
CA GLY A 70 -2.78 -0.19 -2.37
C GLY A 70 -3.31 -0.71 -3.70
N LEU A 71 -4.62 -0.64 -3.94
CA LEU A 71 -5.25 -0.99 -5.22
C LEU A 71 -5.17 0.13 -6.26
N ASP A 72 -4.60 1.28 -5.89
CA ASP A 72 -4.78 2.51 -6.65
C ASP A 72 -3.72 2.76 -7.72
N ASN A 73 -2.63 1.99 -7.78
CA ASN A 73 -1.63 2.25 -8.82
C ASN A 73 -2.04 1.76 -10.22
N TYR A 74 -3.01 0.85 -10.32
CA TYR A 74 -3.67 0.53 -11.58
C TYR A 74 -4.83 1.49 -11.87
N THR A 75 -5.70 1.77 -10.89
CA THR A 75 -6.85 2.64 -11.09
C THR A 75 -6.51 4.12 -11.21
N TYR A 76 -5.55 4.68 -10.46
CA TYR A 76 -5.22 6.12 -10.52
C TYR A 76 -4.57 6.54 -11.84
N LYS A 77 -3.75 5.65 -12.44
CA LYS A 77 -3.15 5.90 -13.76
C LYS A 77 -4.20 5.75 -14.86
N ASP A 78 -5.09 4.79 -14.72
CA ASP A 78 -6.25 4.61 -15.59
C ASP A 78 -7.23 5.79 -15.47
N ASP A 79 -7.42 6.35 -14.28
CA ASP A 79 -8.31 7.49 -14.01
C ASP A 79 -7.77 8.79 -14.60
N LYS A 80 -6.45 9.03 -14.52
CA LYS A 80 -5.81 10.15 -15.23
C LYS A 80 -5.89 10.01 -16.74
N ASN A 81 -5.67 8.81 -17.27
CA ASN A 81 -5.80 8.55 -18.71
C ASN A 81 -7.25 8.71 -19.16
N LEU A 82 -8.22 8.25 -18.37
CA LEU A 82 -9.64 8.39 -18.63
C LEU A 82 -10.04 9.87 -18.63
N MET A 83 -9.58 10.64 -17.63
CA MET A 83 -9.82 12.08 -17.54
C MET A 83 -9.17 12.83 -18.72
N LEU A 84 -7.98 12.43 -19.16
CA LEU A 84 -7.34 12.97 -20.36
C LEU A 84 -8.15 12.65 -21.62
N LYS A 85 -8.56 11.38 -21.81
CA LYS A 85 -9.42 10.96 -22.93
C LYS A 85 -10.73 11.74 -22.94
N ASN A 86 -11.32 12.02 -21.78
CA ASN A 86 -12.59 12.74 -21.68
C ASN A 86 -12.42 14.21 -22.12
N ASN A 87 -11.39 14.89 -21.59
CA ASN A 87 -11.06 16.25 -22.02
C ASN A 87 -10.73 16.35 -23.52
N LEU A 88 -10.06 15.34 -24.09
CA LEU A 88 -9.77 15.29 -25.52
C LEU A 88 -11.03 15.02 -26.35
N ALA A 89 -11.91 14.11 -25.90
CA ALA A 89 -13.18 13.83 -26.55
C ALA A 89 -14.09 15.08 -26.56
N GLU A 90 -14.16 15.81 -25.45
CA GLU A 90 -14.91 17.07 -25.36
C GLU A 90 -14.39 18.11 -26.37
N LYS A 91 -13.06 18.29 -26.45
CA LYS A 91 -12.43 19.18 -27.46
C LYS A 91 -12.71 18.76 -28.90
N GLN A 92 -12.92 17.47 -29.14
CA GLN A 92 -13.25 16.90 -30.44
C GLN A 92 -14.77 16.80 -30.70
N ASN A 93 -15.60 17.41 -29.84
CA ASN A 93 -17.06 17.33 -29.88
C ASN A 93 -17.60 15.88 -29.88
N TRP A 94 -16.95 15.01 -29.09
CA TRP A 94 -17.27 13.59 -28.98
C TRP A 94 -17.23 12.86 -30.32
N ARG A 95 -16.33 13.27 -31.22
CA ARG A 95 -16.10 12.57 -32.49
C ARG A 95 -14.70 12.01 -32.55
N CYS A 96 -14.62 10.78 -33.04
CA CYS A 96 -13.35 10.11 -33.26
C CYS A 96 -12.48 10.90 -34.24
N MET A 97 -11.20 11.10 -33.89
CA MET A 97 -10.27 11.86 -34.72
C MET A 97 -10.12 11.32 -36.16
N HIS A 98 -10.25 10.00 -36.34
CA HIS A 98 -9.94 9.35 -37.61
C HIS A 98 -11.18 9.06 -38.45
N CYS A 99 -12.21 8.44 -37.86
CA CYS A 99 -13.41 8.02 -38.60
C CYS A 99 -14.66 8.88 -38.33
N GLN A 100 -14.54 9.95 -37.53
CA GLN A 100 -15.63 10.92 -37.25
C GLN A 100 -16.91 10.32 -36.62
N ASN A 101 -16.89 9.04 -36.25
CA ASN A 101 -17.95 8.40 -35.49
C ASN A 101 -18.10 9.02 -34.10
N ASN A 102 -19.32 8.99 -33.56
CA ASN A 102 -19.59 9.45 -32.20
C ASN A 102 -18.87 8.55 -31.18
N LEU A 103 -18.25 9.17 -30.20
CA LEU A 103 -17.60 8.53 -29.07
C LEU A 103 -18.61 8.39 -27.93
N SER A 104 -18.61 7.24 -27.27
CA SER A 104 -19.40 7.00 -26.06
C SER A 104 -18.53 7.17 -24.82
N GLU A 105 -19.06 7.80 -23.77
CA GLU A 105 -18.39 7.91 -22.48
C GLU A 105 -18.19 6.52 -21.83
N LEU A 106 -19.10 5.58 -22.07
CA LEU A 106 -19.01 4.23 -21.52
C LEU A 106 -17.86 3.39 -22.11
N GLU A 107 -17.44 3.72 -23.33
CA GLU A 107 -16.41 2.98 -24.08
C GLU A 107 -15.05 3.71 -24.08
N LEU A 108 -14.95 4.83 -23.35
CA LEU A 108 -13.75 5.67 -23.33
C LEU A 108 -12.51 4.92 -22.85
N TYR A 109 -12.70 3.88 -22.03
CA TYR A 109 -11.61 3.01 -21.57
C TYR A 109 -10.92 2.29 -22.73
N ASP A 110 -11.69 1.85 -23.73
CA ASP A 110 -11.21 1.06 -24.88
C ASP A 110 -10.69 1.91 -26.04
N TYR A 111 -10.91 3.22 -25.99
CA TYR A 111 -10.39 4.14 -27.00
C TYR A 111 -8.91 4.43 -26.77
N SER A 112 -8.15 4.68 -27.83
CA SER A 112 -6.72 4.98 -27.74
C SER A 112 -6.45 6.47 -27.95
N ILE A 113 -5.42 7.00 -27.28
CA ILE A 113 -4.92 8.35 -27.54
C ILE A 113 -3.84 8.25 -28.62
N GLN A 114 -3.95 9.06 -29.66
CA GLN A 114 -2.96 9.14 -30.74
C GLN A 114 -2.57 10.59 -31.02
N TYR A 115 -1.38 10.75 -31.60
CA TYR A 115 -0.96 12.04 -32.12
C TYR A 115 -1.71 12.37 -33.41
N ILE A 116 -2.19 13.62 -33.53
CA ILE A 116 -2.83 14.11 -34.78
C ILE A 116 -1.78 14.15 -35.90
N VAL A 117 -0.62 14.75 -35.60
CA VAL A 117 0.59 14.68 -36.43
C VAL A 117 1.61 13.81 -35.69
N PRO A 118 2.06 12.68 -36.25
CA PRO A 118 3.04 11.83 -35.58
C PRO A 118 4.35 12.57 -35.30
N LEU A 119 5.03 12.20 -34.21
CA LEU A 119 6.30 12.82 -33.80
C LEU A 119 7.39 12.70 -34.88
N GLU A 120 7.38 11.61 -35.65
CA GLU A 120 8.28 11.37 -36.78
C GLU A 120 8.11 12.39 -37.92
N TYR A 121 6.91 12.97 -38.03
CA TYR A 121 6.57 14.00 -39.03
C TYR A 121 6.56 15.40 -38.41
N ASN A 122 7.43 15.65 -37.43
CA ASN A 122 7.57 16.94 -36.75
C ASN A 122 6.32 17.37 -35.94
N GLY A 123 5.53 16.39 -35.48
CA GLY A 123 4.46 16.62 -34.51
C GLY A 123 5.01 17.00 -33.14
N SER A 124 4.32 17.89 -32.41
CA SER A 124 4.71 18.27 -31.06
C SER A 124 4.13 17.31 -30.00
N ASN A 125 4.79 17.19 -28.85
CA ASN A 125 4.30 16.36 -27.73
C ASN A 125 3.42 17.18 -26.77
N ASP A 126 2.51 17.97 -27.32
CA ASP A 126 1.60 18.84 -26.55
C ASP A 126 0.16 18.32 -26.64
N ILE A 127 -0.68 18.71 -25.68
CA ILE A 127 -2.11 18.32 -25.61
C ILE A 127 -2.87 18.74 -26.89
N SER A 128 -2.42 19.80 -27.58
CA SER A 128 -3.00 20.26 -28.84
C SER A 128 -2.79 19.30 -30.01
N ASN A 129 -1.78 18.44 -29.94
CA ASN A 129 -1.45 17.44 -30.96
C ASN A 129 -1.91 16.02 -30.56
N LEU A 130 -2.75 15.89 -29.53
CA LEU A 130 -3.33 14.63 -29.09
C LEU A 130 -4.81 14.55 -29.47
N GLY A 131 -5.28 13.36 -29.79
CA GLY A 131 -6.69 13.07 -30.08
C GLY A 131 -7.09 11.66 -29.68
N VAL A 132 -8.40 11.42 -29.59
CA VAL A 132 -8.96 10.11 -29.24
C VAL A 132 -9.40 9.36 -30.49
N LYS A 133 -8.95 8.11 -30.64
CA LYS A 133 -9.30 7.17 -31.70
C LYS A 133 -10.15 6.03 -31.12
N CYS A 134 -11.33 5.81 -31.70
CA CYS A 134 -12.19 4.69 -31.32
C CYS A 134 -11.69 3.36 -31.89
N HIS A 135 -12.06 2.25 -31.25
CA HIS A 135 -11.66 0.89 -31.68
C HIS A 135 -12.26 0.46 -33.02
N HIS A 136 -13.30 1.15 -33.50
CA HIS A 136 -13.99 0.84 -34.75
C HIS A 136 -13.28 1.41 -35.98
N CYS A 137 -12.32 2.32 -35.81
CA CYS A 137 -11.55 2.77 -36.96
C CYS A 137 -10.56 1.66 -37.35
N PHE A 138 -10.90 0.90 -38.38
CA PHE A 138 -9.98 -0.02 -39.04
C PHE A 138 -9.05 0.79 -39.95
N ASN A 139 -7.81 0.96 -39.45
CA ASN A 139 -6.54 1.34 -40.10
C ASN A 139 -5.74 2.17 -39.09
#